data_AF-A0A7W7XDI1-F1
#
_entry.id   AF-A0A7W7XDI1-F1
#
_cell.length_a   1.000
_cell.length_b   1.000
_cell.length_c   1.000
_cell.angle_alpha   90.00
_cell.angle_beta   90.00
_cell.angle_gamma   90.00
#
_symmetry.space_group_name_H-M   'P 1'
#
loop_
_entity.id
_entity.type
_entity.pdbx_description
1 polymer ?
#
loop_
_entity_poly.entity_id
_entity_poly.type
_entity_poly.pdbx_seq_one_letter_code
_entity_poly.pdbx_strand_id
1 'polypeptide(L)' 'MAQNLYAVPIEGATFQNFCGGNLGGEHESCIDLAAIPGVTDGYVLRDTKPEGAGHELRATTAEMDDLVLGYAKMRGLSLS' A
#
# COMPACT_ATOMS: atom_id res chain seq x y z
N MET A 1 -16.56 -3.97 17.08
CA MET A 1 -15.49 -4.90 16.67
C MET A 1 -14.91 -4.36 15.37
N ALA A 2 -13.60 -4.17 15.28
CA ALA A 2 -12.99 -3.73 14.03
C ALA A 2 -13.20 -4.83 12.96
N GLN A 3 -13.56 -4.44 11.74
CA GLN A 3 -13.70 -5.36 10.63
C GLN A 3 -12.32 -5.99 10.35
N ASN A 4 -12.26 -7.31 10.20
CA ASN A 4 -11.04 -7.95 9.74
C ASN A 4 -10.83 -7.63 8.25
N LEU A 5 -9.91 -6.70 7.95
CA LEU A 5 -9.62 -6.28 6.57
C LEU A 5 -9.17 -7.45 5.68
N TYR A 6 -8.50 -8.47 6.25
CA TYR A 6 -8.06 -9.65 5.51
C TYR A 6 -9.19 -10.57 5.03
N ALA A 7 -10.39 -10.43 5.60
CA ALA A 7 -11.56 -11.16 5.15
C ALA A 7 -12.31 -10.45 4.00
N VAL A 8 -11.87 -9.26 3.60
CA VAL A 8 -12.55 -8.44 2.59
C VAL A 8 -11.92 -8.66 1.20
N PRO A 9 -12.73 -8.88 0.15
CA PRO A 9 -12.26 -8.92 -1.24
C PRO A 9 -11.58 -7.60 -1.65
N ILE A 10 -10.60 -7.69 -2.54
CA ILE A 10 -9.89 -6.53 -3.13
C ILE A 10 -10.13 -6.43 -4.64
N GLU A 11 -11.01 -7.27 -5.19
CA GLU A 11 -11.43 -7.25 -6.58
C GLU A 11 -12.06 -5.89 -6.92
N GLY A 12 -11.57 -5.27 -7.99
CA GLY A 12 -11.97 -3.92 -8.40
C GLY A 12 -11.22 -2.79 -7.68
N ALA A 13 -10.28 -3.09 -6.78
CA ALA A 13 -9.38 -2.08 -6.25
C ALA A 13 -8.54 -1.45 -7.38
N THR A 14 -8.47 -0.12 -7.40
CA THR A 14 -7.64 0.63 -8.35
C THR A 14 -6.32 0.95 -7.69
N PHE A 15 -5.26 0.30 -8.15
CA PHE A 15 -3.92 0.46 -7.57
C PHE A 15 -3.17 1.64 -8.17
N GLN A 16 -2.54 2.41 -7.30
CA GLN A 16 -1.55 3.42 -7.64
C GLN A 16 -0.15 2.86 -7.34
N ASN A 17 0.76 2.99 -8.30
CA ASN A 17 2.14 2.55 -8.16
C ASN A 17 3.01 3.67 -7.56
N PHE A 18 3.87 3.30 -6.61
CA PHE A 18 4.92 4.15 -6.05
C PHE A 18 6.27 3.48 -6.30
N CYS A 19 7.02 3.99 -7.27
CA CYS A 19 8.26 3.37 -7.77
C CYS A 19 9.48 4.18 -7.32
N GLY A 20 10.47 3.50 -6.71
CA GLY A 20 11.64 4.14 -6.11
C GLY A 20 12.94 4.04 -6.93
N GLY A 21 12.97 3.26 -8.01
CA GLY A 21 14.17 3.06 -8.83
C GLY A 21 13.91 2.29 -10.12
N ASN A 22 14.81 2.46 -11.11
CA ASN A 22 14.74 1.85 -12.46
C ASN A 22 13.46 2.16 -13.26
N LEU A 23 13.06 3.43 -13.30
CA LEU A 23 12.00 3.92 -14.19
C LEU A 23 12.43 3.72 -15.67
N GLY A 24 12.11 2.56 -16.26
CA GLY A 24 12.45 2.22 -17.65
C GLY A 24 13.33 0.97 -17.88
N GLY A 25 13.59 0.16 -16.85
CA GLY A 25 14.23 -1.16 -17.00
C GLY A 25 13.25 -2.31 -16.74
N GLU A 26 13.59 -3.54 -17.17
CA GLU A 26 12.72 -4.73 -17.01
C GLU A 26 12.46 -5.16 -15.55
N HIS A 27 13.09 -4.52 -14.57
CA HIS A 27 13.01 -4.82 -13.14
C HIS A 27 12.61 -3.60 -12.31
N GLU A 28 11.61 -2.86 -12.78
CA GLU A 28 11.02 -1.76 -12.01
C GLU A 28 10.40 -2.30 -10.72
N SER A 29 10.83 -1.76 -9.58
CA SER A 29 10.36 -2.18 -8.26
C SER A 29 9.44 -1.11 -7.68
N CYS A 30 8.13 -1.37 -7.75
CA CYS A 30 7.11 -0.49 -7.20
C CYS A 30 6.41 -1.14 -6.02
N ILE A 31 5.84 -0.30 -5.18
CA ILE A 31 4.81 -0.70 -4.22
C ILE A 31 3.48 -0.18 -4.74
N ASP A 32 2.49 -1.06 -4.78
CA ASP A 32 1.13 -0.76 -5.17
C ASP A 32 0.29 -0.49 -3.93
N LEU A 33 -0.49 0.59 -3.95
CA LEU A 33 -1.42 0.96 -2.89
C LEU A 33 -2.81 1.20 -3.49
N ALA A 34 -3.85 0.69 -2.84
CA ALA A 34 -5.24 0.96 -3.19
C ALA A 34 -6.11 1.06 -1.94
N ALA A 35 -7.23 1.78 -2.04
CA ALA A 35 -8.33 1.63 -1.10
C ALA A 35 -9.04 0.28 -1.34
N ILE A 36 -9.48 -0.37 -0.26
CA ILE A 36 -10.26 -1.60 -0.33
C ILE A 36 -11.72 -1.26 -0.67
N PRO A 37 -12.27 -1.76 -1.79
CA PRO A 37 -13.65 -1.46 -2.17
C PRO A 37 -14.67 -1.84 -1.10
N GLY A 38 -15.62 -0.94 -0.81
CA GLY A 38 -16.67 -1.18 0.17
C GLY A 38 -16.24 -1.05 1.64
N VAL A 39 -15.00 -0.64 1.91
CA VAL A 39 -14.48 -0.36 3.25
C VAL A 39 -14.18 1.13 3.38
N THR A 40 -14.74 1.79 4.40
CA THR A 40 -14.63 3.24 4.58
C THR A 40 -13.21 3.70 4.95
N ASP A 41 -12.39 2.83 5.56
CA ASP A 41 -11.05 3.18 6.08
C ASP A 41 -10.04 2.03 5.94
N GLY A 42 -10.00 1.39 4.77
CA GLY A 42 -9.13 0.24 4.52
C GLY A 42 -8.27 0.42 3.28
N TYR A 43 -6.99 0.11 3.42
CA TYR A 43 -6.00 0.12 2.35
C TYR A 43 -5.37 -1.25 2.18
N VAL A 44 -4.98 -1.56 0.95
CA VAL A 44 -4.20 -2.75 0.60
C VAL A 44 -2.90 -2.32 -0.08
N LEU A 45 -1.80 -2.90 0.37
CA LEU A 45 -0.46 -2.72 -0.18
C LEU A 45 0.04 -4.05 -0.75
N ARG A 46 0.68 -4.01 -1.92
CA ARG A 46 1.33 -5.19 -2.51
C ARG A 46 2.63 -4.81 -3.22
N ASP A 47 3.52 -5.79 -3.35
CA ASP A 47 4.68 -5.68 -4.23
C ASP A 47 4.25 -5.99 -5.68
N THR A 48 4.81 -5.30 -6.66
CA THR A 48 4.57 -5.60 -8.08
C THR A 48 5.31 -6.85 -8.57
N LYS A 49 6.25 -7.38 -7.78
CA LYS A 49 7.00 -8.60 -8.09
C LYS A 49 6.20 -9.87 -7.82
N PRO A 50 6.37 -10.94 -8.62
CA PRO A 50 5.64 -12.20 -8.44
C PRO A 50 5.78 -12.81 -7.04
N GLU A 51 6.91 -12.65 -6.38
CA GLU A 51 7.18 -13.18 -5.03
C GLU A 51 6.28 -12.56 -3.96
N GLY A 52 5.74 -11.36 -4.19
CA GLY A 52 4.82 -10.69 -3.27
C GLY A 52 3.34 -11.01 -3.51
N ALA A 53 3.01 -11.75 -4.57
CA ALA A 53 1.61 -12.05 -4.92
C ALA A 53 0.93 -12.91 -3.84
N GLY A 54 -0.27 -12.53 -3.40
CA GLY A 54 -1.01 -13.21 -2.34
C GLY A 54 -0.54 -12.91 -0.92
N HIS A 55 0.44 -12.00 -0.77
CA HIS A 55 0.98 -11.55 0.51
C HIS A 55 0.69 -10.08 0.77
N GLU A 56 -0.50 -9.62 0.41
CA GLU A 56 -0.88 -8.21 0.52
C GLU A 56 -1.04 -7.78 1.98
N LEU A 57 -0.41 -6.67 2.34
CA LEU A 57 -0.61 -6.02 3.63
C LEU A 57 -1.92 -5.23 3.58
N ARG A 58 -2.69 -5.30 4.66
CA ARG A 58 -3.92 -4.53 4.79
C ARG A 58 -3.83 -3.70 6.06
N ALA A 59 -4.18 -2.43 5.93
CA ALA A 59 -4.04 -1.46 6.99
C ALA A 59 -5.24 -0.52 7.00
N THR A 60 -5.56 -0.01 8.17
CA THR A 60 -6.52 1.07 8.34
C THR A 60 -5.92 2.40 7.90
N THR A 61 -6.77 3.40 7.66
CA THR A 61 -6.32 4.79 7.43
C THR A 61 -5.36 5.27 8.53
N ALA A 62 -5.70 5.01 9.79
CA ALA A 62 -4.88 5.45 10.94
C ALA A 62 -3.48 4.80 10.96
N GLU A 63 -3.38 3.51 10.62
CA GLU A 63 -2.10 2.80 10.52
C GLU A 63 -1.27 3.33 9.33
N MET A 64 -1.92 3.68 8.22
CA MET A 64 -1.25 4.27 7.06
C MET A 64 -0.73 5.67 7.36
N ASP A 65 -1.52 6.50 8.01
CA ASP A 65 -1.11 7.85 8.40
C ASP A 65 0.08 7.80 9.37
N ASP A 66 0.03 6.93 10.38
CA ASP A 66 1.14 6.73 11.33
C ASP A 66 2.41 6.22 10.62
N LEU A 67 2.27 5.25 9.70
CA LEU A 67 3.38 4.75 8.90
C LEU A 67 4.02 5.86 8.05
N VAL A 68 3.21 6.64 7.32
CA VAL A 68 3.69 7.69 6.41
C VAL A 68 4.40 8.80 7.20
N LEU A 69 3.77 9.30 8.26
CA LEU A 69 4.33 10.35 9.10
C LEU A 69 5.59 9.86 9.84
N GLY A 70 5.53 8.65 10.40
CA GLY A 70 6.64 8.03 11.13
C GLY A 70 7.84 7.78 10.23
N TYR A 71 7.62 7.21 9.04
CA TYR A 71 8.68 6.98 8.06
C TYR A 71 9.28 8.30 7.55
N ALA A 72 8.46 9.29 7.20
CA ALA A 72 8.93 10.59 6.74
C ALA A 72 9.82 11.24 7.80
N LYS A 73 9.38 11.27 9.06
CA LYS A 73 10.17 11.78 10.20
C LYS A 73 11.47 11.01 10.38
N MET A 74 11.44 9.68 10.36
CA MET A 74 12.61 8.82 10.50
C MET A 74 13.66 9.09 9.41
N ARG A 75 13.22 9.42 8.21
CA ARG A 75 14.08 9.68 7.04
C ARG A 75 14.44 11.15 6.85
N GLY A 76 13.89 12.06 7.66
CA GLY A 76 14.06 13.51 7.48
C GLY A 76 13.40 14.05 6.21
N LEU A 77 12.35 13.37 5.72
CA LEU A 77 11.58 13.81 4.56
C LEU A 77 10.58 14.89 4.95
N SER A 78 10.33 15.84 4.05
CA SER A 78 9.26 16.82 4.18
C SER A 78 8.06 16.39 3.35
N LEU A 79 6.87 16.40 3.95
CA LEU A 79 5.62 16.20 3.24
C LEU A 79 5.15 17.58 2.74
N SER A 80 4.91 17.68 1.44
CA SER A 80 4.52 18.92 0.74
C SER A 80 3.02 19.00 0.53
#